data_AF-A0A7K4BI88-F1
#
_entry.id   AF-A0A7K4BI88-F1
#
_cell.length_a   1.000
_cell.length_b   1.000
_cell.length_c   1.000
_cell.angle_alpha   90.00
_cell.angle_beta   90.00
_cell.angle_gamma   90.00
#
_symmetry.space_group_name_H-M   'P 1'
#
loop_
_entity.id
_entity.type
_entity.pdbx_description
1 polymer ?
#
loop_
_entity_poly.entity_id
_entity_poly.type
_entity_poly.pdbx_seq_one_letter_code
_entity_poly.pdbx_strand_id
1 'polypeptide(L)' 'MSNGGADTYSYKGWLVSDSFLKRAFAVFAYNLVAGLIIWVCLFIIFMLFAMIAAFVFGAALMY' A
#
# COMPACT_ATOMS: atom_id res chain seq x y z
N MET A 1 30.86 20.73 -8.22
CA MET A 1 31.43 20.11 -7.01
C MET A 1 31.12 21.02 -5.83
N SER A 2 30.19 20.64 -4.95
CA SER A 2 29.94 21.35 -3.69
C SER A 2 30.80 20.76 -2.58
N ASN A 3 31.34 21.66 -1.76
CA ASN A 3 32.38 21.41 -0.77
C ASN A 3 31.84 20.73 0.51
N GLY A 4 32.55 19.68 0.96
CA GLY A 4 32.98 19.60 2.36
C GLY A 4 31.99 19.16 3.46
N GLY A 5 30.77 18.74 3.15
CA GLY A 5 29.90 18.06 4.12
C GLY A 5 29.89 16.57 3.83
N ALA A 6 30.52 15.75 4.68
CA ALA A 6 30.35 14.30 4.58
C ALA A 6 28.90 13.98 4.96
N ASP A 7 28.02 13.88 3.95
CA ASP A 7 26.67 13.35 4.11
C ASP A 7 26.78 12.00 4.81
N THR A 8 26.55 11.98 6.12
CA THR A 8 26.79 10.81 6.98
C THR A 8 25.88 9.64 6.60
N TYR A 9 24.86 9.90 5.77
CA TYR A 9 24.04 8.90 5.12
C TYR A 9 23.80 9.32 3.66
N SER A 10 24.66 8.88 2.74
CA SER A 10 24.33 8.92 1.31
C SER A 10 23.12 8.01 1.08
N TYR A 11 21.93 8.60 0.94
CA TYR A 11 20.70 7.85 0.74
C TYR A 11 20.71 7.21 -0.66
N LYS A 12 21.18 5.96 -0.74
CA LYS A 12 21.26 5.17 -1.99
C LYS A 12 19.92 4.50 -2.35
N GLY A 13 18.81 5.21 -2.13
CA GLY A 13 17.47 4.72 -2.46
C GLY A 13 17.25 4.65 -3.98
N TRP A 14 16.40 3.74 -4.43
CA TRP A 14 16.06 3.62 -5.86
C TRP A 14 15.41 4.89 -6.45
N LEU A 15 14.83 5.73 -5.59
CA LEU A 15 14.25 7.03 -5.97
C LEU A 15 15.30 8.10 -6.34
N VAL A 16 16.55 7.94 -5.87
CA VAL A 16 17.66 8.89 -6.13
C VAL A 16 18.61 8.33 -7.21
N SER A 17 18.25 7.22 -7.86
CA SER A 17 19.08 6.65 -8.92
C SER A 17 19.01 7.47 -10.21
N ASP A 18 20.15 7.67 -10.88
CA ASP A 18 20.20 8.32 -12.21
C ASP A 18 19.50 7.52 -13.32
N SER A 19 19.28 6.22 -13.11
CA SER A 19 18.56 5.37 -14.07
C SER A 19 17.05 5.63 -13.99
N PHE A 20 16.47 6.12 -15.09
CA PHE A 20 15.04 6.38 -15.23
C PHE A 20 14.18 5.18 -14.87
N LEU A 21 14.51 4.00 -15.40
CA LEU A 21 13.75 2.77 -15.15
C LEU A 21 13.74 2.40 -13.67
N LYS A 22 14.89 2.52 -12.99
CA LYS A 22 15.01 2.19 -11.57
C LYS A 22 14.12 3.08 -10.69
N ARG A 23 14.04 4.38 -11.01
CA ARG A 23 13.13 5.31 -10.34
C ARG A 23 11.66 5.01 -10.64
N ALA A 24 11.32 4.74 -11.90
CA ALA A 24 9.94 4.42 -12.30
C ALA A 24 9.43 3.15 -11.60
N PHE A 25 10.24 2.09 -11.55
CA PHE A 25 9.89 0.86 -10.83
C PHE A 25 9.76 1.06 -9.33
N ALA A 26 10.60 1.90 -8.71
CA ALA A 26 10.47 2.21 -7.30
C ALA A 26 9.12 2.88 -7.00
N VAL A 27 8.74 3.91 -7.77
CA VAL A 27 7.45 4.59 -7.62
C VAL A 27 6.30 3.62 -7.88
N PHE A 28 6.37 2.81 -8.93
CA PHE A 28 5.33 1.81 -9.22
C PHE A 28 5.17 0.82 -8.07
N ALA A 29 6.25 0.26 -7.54
CA ALA A 29 6.22 -0.71 -6.45
C ALA A 29 5.64 -0.10 -5.16
N TYR A 30 6.01 1.13 -4.82
CA TYR A 30 5.42 1.82 -3.66
C TYR A 30 3.92 2.02 -3.82
N ASN A 31 3.46 2.45 -4.99
CA ASN A 31 2.03 2.60 -5.26
C ASN A 31 1.29 1.26 -5.26
N LEU A 32 1.90 0.21 -5.81
CA LEU A 32 1.34 -1.14 -5.81
C LEU A 32 1.15 -1.65 -4.39
N VAL A 33 2.19 -1.58 -3.54
CA VAL A 33 2.13 -2.06 -2.15
C VAL A 33 1.13 -1.23 -1.33
N ALA A 34 1.16 0.09 -1.45
CA ALA A 34 0.20 0.95 -0.76
C ALA A 34 -1.24 0.65 -1.20
N GLY A 35 -1.47 0.47 -2.50
CA GLY A 35 -2.75 0.07 -3.05
C GLY A 35 -3.22 -1.28 -2.51
N LEU A 36 -2.35 -2.29 -2.50
CA LEU A 36 -2.67 -3.61 -1.96
C LEU A 36 -3.10 -3.54 -0.49
N ILE A 37 -2.38 -2.79 0.34
CA ILE A 37 -2.72 -2.63 1.76
C ILE A 37 -4.12 -2.00 1.91
N ILE A 38 -4.38 -0.91 1.20
CA ILE A 38 -5.68 -0.22 1.26
C ILE A 38 -6.82 -1.14 0.81
N TRP A 39 -6.66 -1.80 -0.34
CA TRP A 39 -7.68 -2.69 -0.89
C TRP A 39 -7.95 -3.91 -0.01
N VAL A 40 -6.92 -4.52 0.57
CA VAL A 40 -7.07 -5.64 1.52
C VAL A 40 -7.83 -5.20 2.77
N CYS A 41 -7.47 -4.04 3.35
CA CYS A 41 -8.19 -3.51 4.51
C CYS A 41 -9.67 -3.24 4.21
N LEU A 42 -9.96 -2.59 3.07
CA LEU A 42 -11.34 -2.33 2.65
C LEU A 42 -12.11 -3.63 2.41
N PHE A 43 -11.51 -4.61 1.76
CA PHE A 43 -12.11 -5.91 1.51
C PHE A 43 -12.52 -6.61 2.82
N ILE A 44 -11.64 -6.61 3.83
CA ILE A 44 -11.94 -7.19 5.15
C ILE A 44 -13.14 -6.49 5.80
N ILE A 45 -13.17 -5.15 5.77
CA ILE A 45 -14.27 -4.36 6.33
C ILE A 45 -15.60 -4.71 5.63
N PHE A 46 -15.62 -4.75 4.31
CA PHE A 46 -16.82 -5.11 3.56
C PHE A 46 -17.27 -6.56 3.80
N MET A 47 -16.33 -7.50 3.93
CA MET A 47 -16.64 -8.88 4.29
C MET A 47 -17.30 -8.97 5.68
N LEU A 48 -16.82 -8.23 6.66
CA LEU A 48 -17.44 -8.20 8.00
C LEU A 48 -18.89 -7.68 7.93
N PHE A 49 -19.14 -6.60 7.19
CA PHE A 49 -20.50 -6.10 6.99
C PHE A 49 -21.39 -7.10 6.27
N ALA A 50 -20.87 -7.78 5.24
CA ALA A 50 -21.60 -8.82 4.51
C ALA A 50 -21.96 -10.00 5.43
N MET A 51 -21.04 -10.43 6.30
CA MET A 51 -21.29 -11.50 7.27
C MET A 51 -22.37 -11.11 8.29
N ILE A 52 -22.29 -9.88 8.83
CA ILE A 52 -23.30 -9.36 9.78
C ILE A 52 -24.66 -9.29 9.09
N ALA A 53 -24.73 -8.75 7.88
CA ALA A 53 -25.97 -8.67 7.11
C ALA A 53 -26.55 -10.07 6.85
N ALA A 54 -25.73 -11.01 6.37
CA ALA A 54 -26.17 -12.37 6.12
C ALA A 54 -26.68 -13.05 7.40
N PHE A 55 -26.03 -12.83 8.54
CA PHE A 55 -26.48 -13.36 9.82
C PHE A 55 -27.83 -12.75 10.25
N VAL A 56 -27.96 -11.42 10.20
CA VAL A 56 -29.18 -10.72 10.62
C VAL A 56 -30.37 -11.06 9.73
N PHE A 57 -30.21 -10.95 8.40
CA PHE A 57 -31.27 -11.24 7.45
C PHE A 57 -31.56 -12.74 7.34
N GLY A 58 -30.54 -13.59 7.45
CA GLY A 58 -30.70 -15.04 7.51
C GLY A 58 -31.47 -15.50 8.75
N ALA A 59 -31.16 -14.93 9.92
CA ALA A 59 -31.88 -15.21 11.16
C ALA A 59 -33.33 -14.72 11.09
N ALA A 60 -33.58 -13.55 10.49
CA ALA A 60 -34.93 -13.01 10.31
C ALA A 60 -35.83 -13.87 9.41
N LEU A 61 -35.27 -14.64 8.48
CA LEU A 61 -36.02 -15.55 7.60
C LEU A 61 -36.36 -16.90 8.27
N MET A 62 -35.77 -17.21 9.43
CA MET A 62 -36.02 -18.45 10.16
C MET A 62 -37.10 -18.33 11.26
N TYR A 63 -37.61 -17.12 11.49
CA TYR A 63 -38.76 -16.83 12.35
C TYR A 63 -40.01 -16.55 11.52
#